data_AF-V5GZ14-F1
#
_entry.id   AF-V5GZ14-F1
#
_cell.length_a   1.000
_cell.length_b   1.000
_cell.length_c   1.000
_cell.angle_alpha   90.00
_cell.angle_beta   90.00
_cell.angle_gamma   90.00
#
_symmetry.space_group_name_H-M   'P 1'
#
loop_
_entity.id
_entity.type
_entity.pdbx_description
1 polymer ?
#
loop_
_entity_poly.entity_id
_entity_poly.type
_entity_poly.pdbx_seq_one_letter_code
_entity_poly.pdbx_strand_id
1 'polypeptide(L)'
;ANSFDKLRELDLSRDEVERIGEALKNKEFRKLLSDYVEEVQNPENKKLYEKEITQLEKERGVDVTFIHPKPGYVIKTSVNGSQKAFINICANDHIKKPSSSPTIKEGEKGLSWSLPHSLSPPREDVDNKGVRCQVFDVVFHPDTSI
;
A
#
# COMPACT_ATOMS: atom_id res chain seq x y z
N ALA A 1 7.03 16.64 20.09
CA ALA A 1 5.62 16.28 19.85
C ALA A 1 5.25 15.20 20.86
N ASN A 2 4.20 15.41 21.66
CA ASN A 2 3.80 14.43 22.67
C ASN A 2 3.25 13.18 21.97
N SER A 3 3.71 12.00 22.38
CA SER A 3 3.25 10.71 21.83
C SER A 3 1.73 10.52 21.94
N PHE A 4 1.10 11.24 22.87
CA PHE A 4 -0.35 11.28 23.10
C PHE A 4 -1.14 11.97 21.98
N ASP A 5 -0.57 12.97 21.31
CA ASP A 5 -1.29 13.70 20.26
C ASP A 5 -1.44 12.82 19.00
N LYS A 6 -0.44 11.98 18.71
CA LYS A 6 -0.49 11.00 17.60
C LYS A 6 -1.50 9.88 17.82
N LEU A 7 -1.75 9.48 19.08
CA LEU A 7 -2.74 8.45 19.40
C LEU A 7 -4.18 8.94 19.18
N ARG A 8 -4.42 10.26 19.21
CA ARG A 8 -5.74 10.87 18.94
C ARG A 8 -6.04 11.02 17.45
N GLU A 9 -5.03 10.87 16.58
CA GLU A 9 -5.21 10.86 15.12
C GLU A 9 -5.69 9.49 14.63
N LEU A 10 -5.55 8.45 15.46
CA LEU A 10 -6.19 7.16 15.27
C LEU A 10 -7.66 7.32 15.71
N ASP A 11 -8.61 6.81 14.92
CA ASP A 11 -10.04 6.84 15.22
C ASP A 11 -10.38 5.89 16.39
N LEU A 12 -9.94 6.29 17.59
CA LEU A 12 -10.03 5.54 18.83
C LEU A 12 -11.01 6.23 19.78
N SER A 13 -11.85 5.43 20.42
CA SER A 13 -12.67 5.90 21.52
C SER A 13 -11.80 6.36 22.70
N ARG A 14 -12.34 7.23 23.55
CA ARG A 14 -11.63 7.72 24.76
C ARG A 14 -11.14 6.57 25.63
N ASP A 15 -11.99 5.56 25.81
CA ASP A 15 -11.68 4.37 26.61
C ASP A 15 -10.54 3.54 26.01
N GLU A 16 -10.40 3.50 24.68
CA GLU A 16 -9.27 2.84 24.01
C GLU A 16 -7.98 3.61 24.18
N VAL A 17 -8.02 4.94 24.06
CA VAL A 17 -6.84 5.80 24.28
C VAL A 17 -6.33 5.68 25.72
N GLU A 18 -7.23 5.67 26.71
CA GLU A 18 -6.85 5.48 28.11
C GLU A 18 -6.27 4.09 28.35
N ARG A 19 -6.92 3.03 27.86
CA ARG A 19 -6.43 1.65 28.01
C ARG A 19 -5.07 1.45 27.36
N ILE A 20 -4.87 1.94 26.14
CA ILE A 20 -3.57 1.89 25.44
C ILE A 20 -2.53 2.71 26.21
N GLY A 21 -2.90 3.90 26.69
CA GLY A 21 -2.02 4.75 27.48
C GLY A 21 -1.55 4.08 28.78
N GLU A 22 -2.44 3.40 29.50
CA GLU A 22 -2.10 2.64 30.70
C GLU A 22 -1.27 1.39 30.39
N ALA A 23 -1.63 0.62 29.37
CA ALA A 23 -0.84 -0.54 28.92
C ALA A 23 0.59 -0.12 28.55
N LEU A 24 0.73 1.00 27.84
CA LEU A 24 2.01 1.58 27.49
C LEU A 24 2.79 2.12 28.69
N LYS A 25 2.28 2.19 29.92
CA LYS A 25 3.10 2.47 31.13
C LYS A 25 3.77 1.21 31.67
N ASN A 26 3.24 0.03 31.37
CA ASN A 26 3.79 -1.24 31.81
C ASN A 26 5.04 -1.61 30.98
N LYS A 27 6.17 -1.82 31.66
CA LYS A 27 7.45 -2.18 31.04
C LYS A 27 7.42 -3.54 30.33
N GLU A 28 6.71 -4.51 30.88
CA GLU A 28 6.54 -5.84 30.29
C GLU A 28 5.75 -5.75 28.99
N PHE A 29 4.64 -5.00 29.00
CA PHE A 29 3.85 -4.75 27.80
C PHE A 29 4.68 -4.08 26.69
N ARG A 30 5.47 -3.04 27.03
CA ARG A 30 6.36 -2.38 26.06
C ARG A 30 7.37 -3.36 25.46
N LYS A 31 7.93 -4.24 26.28
CA LYS A 31 8.89 -5.25 25.83
C LYS A 31 8.22 -6.22 24.86
N LEU A 32 7.10 -6.81 25.25
CA LEU A 32 6.33 -7.72 24.39
C LEU A 32 5.91 -7.05 23.07
N LEU A 33 5.47 -5.79 23.13
CA LEU A 33 5.13 -5.02 21.94
C LEU A 33 6.35 -4.78 21.03
N SER A 34 7.53 -4.50 21.62
CA SER A 34 8.78 -4.35 20.86
C SER A 34 9.19 -5.67 20.21
N ASP A 35 9.20 -6.75 20.97
CA ASP A 35 9.54 -8.10 20.51
C ASP A 35 8.61 -8.51 19.34
N TYR A 36 7.30 -8.22 19.45
CA TYR A 36 6.33 -8.43 18.37
C TYR A 36 6.63 -7.59 17.12
N VAL A 37 6.92 -6.29 17.28
CA VAL A 37 7.25 -5.43 16.13
C VAL A 37 8.51 -5.91 15.43
N GLU A 38 9.53 -6.32 16.18
CA GLU A 38 10.77 -6.90 15.63
C GLU A 38 10.49 -8.22 14.89
N GLU A 39 9.64 -9.08 15.47
CA GLU A 39 9.22 -10.34 14.86
C GLU A 39 8.49 -10.13 13.52
N VAL A 40 7.57 -9.16 13.48
CA VAL A 40 6.80 -8.80 12.28
C VAL A 40 7.67 -8.15 11.20
N GLN A 41 8.68 -7.38 11.60
CA GLN A 41 9.62 -6.75 10.66
C GLN A 41 10.68 -7.71 10.13
N ASN A 42 10.86 -8.89 10.75
CA ASN A 42 11.85 -9.86 10.32
C ASN A 42 11.51 -10.44 8.94
N PRO A 43 12.39 -10.28 7.93
CA PRO A 43 12.16 -10.78 6.58
C PRO A 43 11.91 -12.29 6.49
N GLU A 44 12.52 -13.09 7.37
CA GLU A 44 12.35 -14.55 7.36
C GLU A 44 10.96 -14.96 7.87
N ASN A 45 10.48 -14.31 8.93
CA ASN A 45 9.13 -14.54 9.45
C ASN A 45 8.07 -14.11 8.44
N LYS A 46 8.28 -12.96 7.78
CA LYS A 46 7.39 -12.49 6.72
C LYS A 46 7.28 -13.50 5.58
N LYS A 47 8.40 -14.05 5.11
CA LYS A 47 8.41 -15.10 4.07
C LYS A 47 7.67 -16.36 4.52
N LEU A 48 7.88 -16.80 5.76
CA LEU A 48 7.20 -17.97 6.31
C LEU A 48 5.69 -17.75 6.36
N TYR A 49 5.25 -16.61 6.88
CA TYR A 49 3.84 -16.22 6.92
C TYR A 49 3.20 -16.21 5.52
N GLU A 50 3.85 -15.58 4.54
CA GLU A 50 3.35 -15.55 3.16
C GLU A 50 3.21 -16.96 2.57
N LYS A 51 4.19 -17.84 2.85
CA LYS A 51 4.14 -19.24 2.40
C LYS A 51 2.97 -20.00 3.04
N GLU A 52 2.73 -19.81 4.33
CA GLU A 52 1.62 -20.43 5.05
C GLU A 52 0.27 -19.95 4.52
N ILE A 53 0.10 -18.64 4.32
CA ILE A 53 -1.13 -18.09 3.73
C ILE A 53 -1.36 -18.62 2.31
N THR A 54 -0.32 -18.65 1.49
CA THR A 54 -0.41 -19.17 0.12
C THR A 54 -0.85 -20.64 0.13
N GLN A 55 -0.31 -21.45 1.04
CA GLN A 55 -0.67 -22.86 1.17
C GLN A 55 -2.12 -23.05 1.65
N LEU A 56 -2.55 -22.27 2.64
CA LEU A 56 -3.93 -22.33 3.17
C LEU A 56 -4.98 -21.91 2.12
N GLU A 57 -4.72 -20.86 1.36
CA GLU A 57 -5.63 -20.43 0.29
C GLU A 57 -5.65 -21.44 -0.86
N LYS A 58 -4.50 -22.06 -1.17
CA LYS A 58 -4.42 -23.14 -2.16
C LYS A 58 -5.24 -24.36 -1.74
N GLU A 59 -5.26 -24.72 -0.45
CA GLU A 59 -6.11 -25.78 0.09
C GLU A 59 -7.61 -25.47 -0.04
N ARG A 60 -7.96 -24.17 -0.06
CA ARG A 60 -9.32 -23.68 -0.38
C ARG A 60 -9.60 -23.58 -1.87
N GLY A 61 -8.63 -23.93 -2.73
CA GLY A 61 -8.74 -23.87 -4.18
C GLY A 61 -8.47 -22.50 -4.78
N VAL A 62 -7.89 -21.56 -4.03
CA VAL A 62 -7.56 -20.21 -4.47
C VAL A 62 -6.04 -20.06 -4.63
N ASP A 63 -5.58 -19.67 -5.81
CA ASP A 63 -4.18 -19.34 -6.05
C ASP A 63 -3.92 -17.86 -5.72
N VAL A 64 -3.04 -17.59 -4.76
CA VAL A 64 -2.74 -16.25 -4.26
C VAL A 64 -1.27 -15.94 -4.48
N THR A 65 -0.99 -14.73 -4.96
CA THR A 65 0.36 -14.22 -5.13
C THR A 65 0.51 -12.89 -4.40
N PHE A 66 1.51 -12.80 -3.53
CA PHE A 66 1.82 -11.55 -2.84
C PHE A 66 2.57 -10.59 -3.76
N ILE A 67 2.00 -9.40 -3.96
CA ILE A 67 2.62 -8.34 -4.74
C ILE A 67 3.41 -7.44 -3.79
N HIS A 68 4.73 -7.42 -3.97
CA HIS A 68 5.66 -6.51 -3.30
C HIS A 68 6.14 -5.45 -4.30
N PRO A 69 5.52 -4.27 -4.35
CA PRO A 69 5.85 -3.29 -5.36
C PRO A 69 7.25 -2.70 -5.11
N LYS A 70 8.07 -2.64 -6.16
CA LYS A 70 9.31 -1.84 -6.17
C LYS A 70 8.92 -0.38 -6.38
N PRO A 71 9.35 0.55 -5.50
CA PRO A 71 9.06 1.97 -5.69
C PRO A 71 9.68 2.49 -6.99
N GLY A 72 8.92 3.32 -7.72
CA GLY A 72 9.40 4.08 -8.88
C GLY A 72 9.45 5.57 -8.54
N TYR A 73 8.47 6.32 -9.03
CA TYR A 73 8.35 7.76 -8.82
C TYR A 73 6.94 8.15 -8.36
N VAL A 74 6.77 9.41 -7.96
CA VAL A 74 5.50 9.92 -7.43
C VAL A 74 4.99 11.06 -8.29
N ILE A 75 3.72 10.98 -8.69
CA ILE A 75 3.02 12.08 -9.35
C ILE A 75 2.24 12.85 -8.29
N LYS A 76 2.47 14.15 -8.21
CA LYS A 76 1.69 15.05 -7.35
C LYS A 76 0.61 15.74 -8.17
N THR A 77 -0.62 15.69 -7.68
CA THR A 77 -1.79 16.30 -8.30
C THR A 77 -2.79 16.77 -7.24
N SER A 78 -4.04 17.03 -7.62
CA SER A 78 -5.15 17.34 -6.72
C SER A 78 -6.40 16.57 -7.10
N VAL A 79 -7.13 16.08 -6.10
CA VAL A 79 -8.49 15.55 -6.26
C VAL A 79 -9.45 16.73 -6.39
N ASN A 80 -10.22 16.78 -7.48
CA ASN A 80 -11.23 17.82 -7.74
C ASN A 80 -10.72 19.27 -7.60
N GLY A 81 -9.41 19.49 -7.81
CA GLY A 81 -8.79 20.81 -7.73
C GLY A 81 -8.55 21.37 -6.31
N SER A 82 -8.86 20.62 -5.25
CA SER A 82 -8.84 21.15 -3.87
C SER A 82 -7.92 20.37 -2.93
N GLN A 83 -8.06 19.05 -2.85
CA GLN A 83 -7.29 18.21 -1.95
C GLN A 83 -6.03 17.70 -2.67
N LYS A 84 -4.86 17.82 -2.03
CA LYS A 84 -3.62 17.27 -2.61
C LYS A 84 -3.74 15.75 -2.77
N ALA A 85 -3.26 15.25 -3.90
CA ALA A 85 -3.15 13.83 -4.17
C ALA A 85 -1.72 13.45 -4.58
N PHE A 86 -1.28 12.28 -4.15
CA PHE A 86 -0.02 11.66 -4.55
C PHE A 86 -0.31 10.30 -5.15
N ILE A 87 0.26 10.02 -6.32
CA ILE A 87 0.13 8.73 -6.99
C ILE A 87 1.52 8.12 -7.04
N ASN A 88 1.73 7.06 -6.26
CA ASN A 88 2.96 6.29 -6.28
C ASN A 88 2.91 5.32 -7.45
N ILE A 89 3.84 5.50 -8.40
CA ILE A 89 4.02 4.61 -9.53
C ILE A 89 5.07 3.58 -9.14
N CYS A 90 4.62 2.33 -9.02
CA CYS A 90 5.43 1.21 -8.57
C CYS A 90 5.50 0.13 -9.66
N ALA A 91 6.45 -0.80 -9.52
CA ALA A 91 6.64 -1.89 -10.47
C ALA A 91 6.67 -3.27 -9.79
N ASN A 92 6.07 -4.28 -10.43
CA ASN A 92 6.17 -5.67 -9.99
C ASN A 92 6.01 -6.64 -11.16
N ASP A 93 6.87 -7.66 -11.21
CA ASP A 93 6.96 -8.63 -12.31
C ASP A 93 5.73 -9.55 -12.44
N HIS A 94 4.88 -9.64 -11.40
CA HIS A 94 3.63 -10.40 -11.46
C HIS A 94 2.50 -9.67 -12.21
N ILE A 95 2.64 -8.36 -12.46
CA ILE A 95 1.68 -7.61 -13.30
C ILE A 95 1.94 -7.97 -14.77
N LYS A 96 0.88 -8.15 -15.57
CA LYS A 96 1.06 -8.49 -16.99
C LYS A 96 1.74 -7.35 -17.76
N LYS A 97 2.65 -7.71 -18.67
CA LYS A 97 3.35 -6.78 -19.58
C LYS A 97 2.37 -5.93 -20.39
N PRO A 98 2.75 -4.68 -20.71
CA PRO A 98 1.97 -3.86 -21.63
C PRO A 98 1.92 -4.50 -23.01
N SER A 99 0.82 -4.30 -23.74
CA SER A 99 0.70 -4.74 -25.13
C SER A 99 0.00 -3.69 -25.99
N SER A 100 0.32 -3.68 -27.28
CA SER A 100 -0.33 -2.82 -28.27
C SER A 100 -0.69 -3.60 -29.51
N SER A 101 -1.85 -3.32 -30.11
CA SER A 101 -2.24 -3.84 -31.41
C SER A 101 -2.63 -2.70 -32.37
N PRO A 102 -2.32 -2.82 -33.68
CA PRO A 102 -2.82 -1.88 -34.68
C PRO A 102 -4.35 -1.87 -34.73
N THR A 103 -4.94 -0.69 -34.87
CA THR A 103 -6.39 -0.50 -34.99
C THR A 103 -6.68 0.53 -36.07
N ILE A 104 -7.82 0.35 -36.75
CA ILE A 104 -8.39 1.36 -37.64
C ILE A 104 -9.75 1.76 -37.06
N LYS A 105 -9.92 3.04 -36.73
CA LYS A 105 -11.21 3.63 -36.36
C LYS A 105 -11.49 4.79 -37.30
N GLU A 106 -12.66 4.79 -37.93
CA GLU A 106 -13.11 5.87 -38.82
C GLU A 106 -12.12 6.23 -39.96
N GLY A 107 -11.35 5.24 -40.43
CA GLY A 107 -10.36 5.44 -41.49
C GLY A 107 -8.97 5.89 -40.99
N GLU A 108 -8.82 6.22 -39.71
CA GLU A 108 -7.54 6.57 -39.10
C GLU A 108 -6.82 5.34 -38.53
N LYS A 109 -5.52 5.25 -38.80
CA LYS A 109 -4.64 4.20 -38.23
C LYS A 109 -4.14 4.65 -36.86
N GLY A 110 -4.28 3.78 -35.87
CA GLY A 110 -3.78 4.01 -34.51
C GLY A 110 -3.29 2.72 -33.84
N LEU A 111 -2.97 2.84 -32.55
CA LEU A 111 -2.60 1.73 -31.68
C LEU A 111 -3.60 1.62 -30.53
N SER A 112 -4.06 0.41 -30.26
CA SER A 112 -4.85 0.08 -29.07
C SER A 112 -3.89 -0.46 -28.03
N TRP A 113 -3.73 0.28 -26.94
CA TRP A 113 -2.86 -0.11 -25.83
C TRP A 113 -3.63 -0.79 -24.70
N SER A 114 -3.03 -1.83 -24.14
CA SER A 114 -3.43 -2.46 -22.89
C SER A 114 -2.30 -2.30 -21.89
N LEU A 115 -2.57 -1.63 -20.78
CA LEU A 115 -1.65 -1.42 -19.66
C LEU A 115 -2.23 -2.05 -18.39
N PRO A 116 -2.03 -3.37 -18.18
CA PRO A 116 -2.44 -4.04 -16.95
C PRO A 116 -1.78 -3.41 -15.74
N HIS A 117 -2.55 -3.22 -14.67
CA HIS A 117 -2.07 -2.63 -13.43
C HIS A 117 -2.85 -3.14 -12.23
N SER A 118 -2.25 -3.01 -11.05
CA SER A 118 -2.93 -3.16 -9.76
C SER A 118 -3.05 -1.80 -9.10
N LEU A 119 -4.24 -1.44 -8.64
CA LEU A 119 -4.54 -0.18 -7.98
C LEU A 119 -4.96 -0.47 -6.54
N SER A 120 -4.22 0.07 -5.56
CA SER A 120 -4.64 0.00 -4.17
C SER A 120 -5.82 0.95 -3.90
N PRO A 121 -6.69 0.64 -2.92
CA PRO A 121 -7.67 1.60 -2.45
C PRO A 121 -6.99 2.91 -2.01
N PRO A 122 -7.59 4.08 -2.28
CA PRO A 122 -7.03 5.35 -1.86
C PRO A 122 -6.88 5.39 -0.34
N ARG A 123 -5.75 5.90 0.16
CA ARG A 123 -5.50 6.10 1.59
C ARG A 123 -5.44 7.59 1.93
N GLU A 124 -5.91 7.95 3.12
CA GLU A 124 -5.65 9.28 3.68
C GLU A 124 -4.23 9.34 4.26
N ASP A 125 -3.56 10.46 4.06
CA ASP A 125 -2.23 10.72 4.61
C ASP A 125 -2.08 12.23 4.94
N VAL A 126 -0.94 12.62 5.49
CA VAL A 126 -0.59 14.02 5.77
C VAL A 126 0.68 14.40 5.01
N ASP A 127 0.65 15.56 4.37
CA ASP A 127 1.85 16.09 3.72
C ASP A 127 2.86 16.65 4.73
N ASN A 128 4.01 17.11 4.23
CA ASN A 128 5.06 17.70 5.07
C ASN A 128 4.66 18.99 5.81
N LYS A 129 3.49 19.57 5.52
CA LYS A 129 2.91 20.72 6.23
C LYS A 129 1.77 20.31 7.16
N GLY A 130 1.53 19.01 7.34
CA GLY A 130 0.43 18.48 8.17
C GLY A 130 -0.94 18.64 7.53
N VAL A 131 -1.01 18.88 6.21
CA VAL A 131 -2.29 19.02 5.50
C VAL A 131 -2.71 17.66 4.97
N ARG A 132 -3.99 17.27 5.21
CA ARG A 132 -4.55 16.02 4.69
C ARG A 132 -4.42 15.94 3.17
N CYS A 133 -3.99 14.79 2.68
CA CYS A 133 -3.88 14.45 1.28
C CYS A 133 -4.38 13.02 1.04
N GLN A 134 -4.62 12.69 -0.24
CA GLN A 134 -4.97 11.34 -0.65
C GLN A 134 -3.79 10.70 -1.36
N VAL A 135 -3.50 9.44 -1.06
CA VAL A 135 -2.41 8.69 -1.69
C VAL A 135 -2.97 7.46 -2.38
N PHE A 136 -2.48 7.22 -3.59
CA PHE A 136 -2.81 6.08 -4.43
C PHE A 136 -1.52 5.34 -4.75
N ASP A 137 -1.55 4.01 -4.79
CA ASP A 137 -0.46 3.23 -5.39
C ASP A 137 -0.96 2.51 -6.62
N VAL A 138 -0.25 2.70 -7.73
CA VAL A 138 -0.50 1.96 -8.97
C VAL A 138 0.75 1.14 -9.27
N VAL A 139 0.57 -0.16 -9.46
CA VAL A 139 1.65 -1.11 -9.74
C VAL A 139 1.53 -1.58 -11.18
N PHE A 140 2.58 -1.37 -11.96
CA PHE A 140 2.70 -1.84 -13.35
C PHE A 140 3.75 -2.95 -13.47
N HIS A 141 3.81 -3.60 -14.63
CA HIS A 141 4.98 -4.42 -14.97
C HIS A 141 6.18 -3.50 -15.25
N PRO A 142 7.43 -3.86 -14.86
CA PRO A 142 8.61 -3.02 -15.13
C PRO A 142 8.81 -2.62 -16.60
N ASP A 143 8.49 -3.50 -17.56
CA ASP A 143 8.51 -3.20 -19.00
C ASP A 143 7.59 -2.04 -19.44
N THR A 144 6.68 -1.59 -18.57
CA THR A 144 5.88 -0.39 -18.83
C THR A 144 6.74 0.86 -18.90
N SER A 145 7.99 0.80 -18.41
CA SER A 145 9.05 1.81 -18.49
C SER A 145 8.53 3.22 -18.78
N ILE A 146 8.01 3.85 -17.74
CA ILE A 146 7.70 5.28 -17.70
C ILE A 146 8.93 6.01 -17.14
#